data_AF-A0A0P7K7W5-F1
#
_entry.id   AF-A0A0P7K7W5-F1
#
_cell.length_a   1.000
_cell.length_b   1.000
_cell.length_c   1.000
_cell.angle_alpha   90.00
_cell.angle_beta   90.00
_cell.angle_gamma   90.00
#
_symmetry.space_group_name_H-M   'P 1'
#
loop_
_entity.id
_entity.type
_entity.pdbx_description
1 polymer ?
#
loop_
_entity_poly.entity_id
_entity_poly.type
_entity_poly.pdbx_seq_one_letter_code
_entity_poly.pdbx_strand_id
1 'polypeptide(L)'
;MVNVLGVKFVTKVQSQNKWITIPADIKRILGIFEDTDLHDLVIEINSAKGTKIQVMRTASGGEITKNFNEHIELDELVTVCITKVG
;
A
#
# COMPACT_ATOMS: atom_id res chain seq x y z
N MET A 1 10.63 -20.13 -9.07
CA MET A 1 10.25 -20.08 -7.64
C MET A 1 9.91 -18.62 -7.37
N VAL A 2 8.64 -18.30 -7.15
CA VAL A 2 8.18 -16.91 -6.93
C VAL A 2 8.44 -16.57 -5.47
N ASN A 3 9.38 -15.65 -5.22
CA ASN A 3 9.63 -15.14 -3.87
C ASN A 3 8.60 -14.05 -3.58
N VAL A 4 7.53 -14.44 -2.89
CA VAL A 4 6.50 -13.50 -2.43
C VAL A 4 7.00 -12.84 -1.15
N LEU A 5 7.31 -11.54 -1.23
CA LEU A 5 7.71 -10.75 -0.07
C LEU A 5 6.56 -9.82 0.32
N GLY A 6 6.00 -10.08 1.50
CA GLY A 6 4.89 -9.33 2.09
C GLY A 6 5.34 -8.56 3.32
N VAL A 7 4.96 -7.28 3.41
CA VAL A 7 5.27 -6.42 4.55
C VAL A 7 3.99 -5.85 5.12
N LYS A 8 3.82 -6.00 6.43
CA LYS A 8 2.67 -5.49 7.18
C LYS A 8 3.10 -4.37 8.11
N PHE A 9 2.38 -3.25 8.09
CA PHE A 9 2.65 -2.10 8.94
C PHE A 9 1.35 -1.36 9.30
N VAL A 10 1.41 -0.56 10.36
CA VAL A 10 0.30 0.31 10.77
C VAL A 10 0.65 1.75 10.39
N THR A 11 -0.33 2.47 9.88
CA THR A 11 -0.15 3.88 9.49
C THR A 11 -1.45 4.66 9.64
N LYS A 12 -1.32 5.98 9.68
CA LYS A 12 -2.45 6.90 9.74
C LYS A 12 -2.80 7.38 8.34
N VAL A 13 -4.09 7.39 8.00
CA VAL A 13 -4.59 7.95 6.75
C VAL A 13 -4.37 9.46 6.74
N GLN A 14 -3.78 9.96 5.66
CA GLN A 14 -3.39 11.37 5.54
C GLN A 14 -4.61 12.30 5.55
N SER A 15 -4.52 13.39 6.32
CA SER A 15 -5.64 14.28 6.65
C SER A 15 -6.15 15.14 5.49
N GLN A 16 -5.42 15.25 4.38
CA GLN A 16 -5.81 16.11 3.25
C GLN A 16 -6.49 15.37 2.10
N ASN A 17 -6.05 14.15 1.77
CA ASN A 17 -6.41 13.51 0.49
C ASN A 17 -6.79 12.01 0.61
N LYS A 18 -7.21 11.52 1.79
CA LYS A 18 -7.59 10.10 2.04
C LYS A 18 -6.66 9.11 1.34
N TRP A 19 -5.37 9.23 1.63
CA TRP A 19 -4.34 8.40 1.03
C TRP A 19 -3.36 7.87 2.06
N ILE A 20 -2.72 6.77 1.69
CA ILE A 20 -1.71 6.12 2.50
C ILE A 20 -0.39 6.18 1.74
N THR A 21 0.60 6.81 2.38
CA THR A 21 1.97 6.82 1.90
C THR A 21 2.66 5.54 2.31
N ILE A 22 3.32 4.87 1.37
CA ILE A 22 4.15 3.71 1.65
C ILE A 22 5.51 4.21 2.15
N PRO A 23 5.93 3.88 3.39
CA PRO A 23 7.19 4.36 3.94
C PRO A 23 8.39 3.89 3.10
N ALA A 24 9.44 4.72 3.04
CA ALA A 24 10.64 4.43 2.24
C ALA A 24 11.30 3.09 2.61
N ASP A 25 11.30 2.71 3.89
CA ASP A 25 11.87 1.44 4.32
C ASP A 25 11.03 0.25 3.84
N ILE A 26 9.70 0.40 3.77
CA ILE A 26 8.82 -0.63 3.20
C ILE A 26 9.09 -0.78 1.71
N LYS A 27 9.26 0.33 0.97
CA LYS A 27 9.66 0.31 -0.44
C LYS A 27 11.00 -0.42 -0.63
N ARG A 28 12.00 -0.12 0.23
CA ARG A 28 13.31 -0.77 0.21
C ARG A 28 13.22 -2.28 0.46
N ILE A 29 12.43 -2.70 1.44
CA ILE A 29 12.20 -4.12 1.75
C ILE A 29 11.55 -4.84 0.55
N LEU A 30 10.63 -4.18 -0.14
CA LEU A 30 9.98 -4.70 -1.36
C LEU A 30 10.87 -4.58 -2.62
N GLY A 31 12.08 -4.02 -2.51
CA GLY A 31 12.96 -3.79 -3.65
C GLY A 31 12.37 -2.86 -4.70
N ILE A 32 11.69 -1.79 -4.26
CA ILE A 32 11.16 -0.70 -5.09
C ILE A 32 12.13 0.48 -4.90
N PHE A 33 13.02 0.69 -5.86
CA PHE A 33 14.13 1.64 -5.74
C PHE A 33 13.99 2.86 -6.65
N GLU A 34 13.46 2.68 -7.84
CA GLU A 34 13.27 3.75 -8.82
C GLU A 34 11.79 3.84 -9.22
N ASP A 35 11.29 5.05 -9.42
CA ASP A 35 9.90 5.30 -9.85
C ASP A 35 9.71 5.01 -11.37
N THR A 36 10.58 4.20 -11.96
CA THR A 36 10.64 3.88 -13.40
C THR A 36 10.15 2.46 -13.70
N ASP A 37 10.32 1.52 -12.77
CA ASP A 37 9.93 0.13 -12.96
C ASP A 37 8.50 -0.14 -12.52
N LEU A 38 7.68 -0.74 -13.40
CA LEU A 38 6.33 -1.16 -13.01
C LEU A 38 6.39 -2.39 -12.10
N HIS A 39 5.80 -2.27 -10.92
CA HIS A 39 5.66 -3.35 -9.94
C HIS A 39 4.21 -3.77 -9.78
N ASP A 40 3.96 -5.08 -9.78
CA ASP A 40 2.66 -5.66 -9.42
C ASP A 40 2.61 -5.85 -7.90
N LEU A 41 1.68 -5.14 -7.26
CA LEU A 41 1.51 -5.12 -5.81
C LEU A 41 0.10 -5.62 -5.45
N VAL A 42 0.01 -6.47 -4.44
CA VAL A 42 -1.24 -6.76 -3.74
C VAL A 42 -1.24 -5.96 -2.45
N ILE A 43 -2.24 -5.11 -2.29
CA ILE A 43 -2.41 -4.22 -1.14
C ILE A 43 -3.68 -4.61 -0.39
N GLU A 44 -3.52 -4.95 0.87
CA GLU A 44 -4.62 -5.18 1.80
C GLU A 44 -4.65 -4.06 2.83
N ILE A 45 -5.81 -3.44 3.01
CA ILE A 45 -6.06 -2.43 4.03
C ILE A 45 -7.15 -2.94 4.96
N ASN A 46 -6.78 -3.07 6.23
CA ASN A 46 -7.70 -3.33 7.33
C ASN A 46 -8.03 -2.00 8.01
N SER A 47 -9.29 -1.60 7.90
CA SER A 47 -9.86 -0.37 8.46
C SER A 47 -11.04 -0.72 9.38
N ALA A 48 -11.66 0.29 10.00
CA ALA A 48 -12.90 0.14 10.75
C ALA A 48 -14.06 -0.37 9.88
N LYS A 49 -13.99 -0.21 8.55
CA LYS A 49 -14.96 -0.76 7.58
C LYS A 49 -14.67 -2.20 7.18
N GLY A 50 -13.64 -2.82 7.77
CA GLY A 50 -13.21 -4.18 7.49
C GLY A 50 -11.99 -4.23 6.57
N THR A 51 -11.86 -5.33 5.85
CA THR A 51 -10.70 -5.60 4.99
C THR A 51 -11.03 -5.34 3.53
N LYS A 52 -10.17 -4.59 2.84
CA LYS A 52 -10.21 -4.44 1.39
C LYS A 52 -8.87 -4.82 0.80
N ILE A 53 -8.90 -5.65 -0.24
CA ILE A 53 -7.73 -6.12 -0.96
C ILE A 53 -7.79 -5.58 -2.38
N GLN A 54 -6.65 -5.17 -2.91
CA GLN A 54 -6.54 -4.78 -4.31
C GLN A 54 -5.18 -5.11 -4.91
N VAL A 55 -5.21 -5.55 -6.16
CA VAL A 55 -4.03 -5.69 -7.01
C VAL A 55 -3.84 -4.41 -7.81
N MET A 56 -2.64 -3.86 -7.80
CA MET A 56 -2.29 -2.67 -8.56
C MET A 56 -0.93 -2.78 -9.21
N ARG A 57 -0.78 -2.16 -10.39
CA ARG A 57 0.49 -2.02 -11.08
C ARG A 57 0.95 -0.58 -10.98
N THR A 58 2.10 -0.32 -10.37
CA THR A 58 2.58 1.04 -10.10
C THR A 58 4.09 1.14 -10.21
N ALA A 59 4.57 2.28 -10.71
CA ALA A 59 5.99 2.56 -10.83
C ALA A 59 6.60 3.04 -9.50
N SER A 60 5.85 3.85 -8.75
CA SER A 60 6.39 4.51 -7.55
C SER A 60 6.13 3.79 -6.24
N GLY A 61 5.14 2.88 -6.24
CA GLY A 61 4.60 2.31 -5.00
C GLY A 61 4.24 3.39 -3.98
N GLY A 62 3.95 4.62 -4.39
CA GLY A 62 3.90 5.78 -3.48
C GLY A 62 2.49 6.15 -3.02
N GLU A 63 1.48 5.82 -3.81
CA GLU A 63 0.16 6.42 -3.70
C GLU A 63 -0.95 5.37 -3.73
N ILE A 64 -1.34 4.90 -2.54
CA ILE A 64 -2.54 4.09 -2.36
C ILE A 64 -3.71 5.08 -2.20
N THR A 65 -4.16 5.70 -3.30
CA THR A 65 -5.04 6.89 -3.23
C THR A 65 -6.46 6.63 -3.75
N LYS A 66 -6.62 6.20 -5.01
CA LYS A 66 -7.96 6.23 -5.64
C LYS A 66 -8.90 5.12 -5.21
N ASN A 67 -8.35 3.94 -4.99
CA ASN A 67 -9.20 2.75 -4.93
C ASN A 67 -9.69 2.40 -3.52
N PHE A 68 -9.13 3.05 -2.50
CA PHE A 68 -9.49 2.83 -1.10
C PHE A 68 -10.24 4.00 -0.48
N ASN A 69 -10.51 5.06 -1.24
CA ASN A 69 -11.11 6.30 -0.74
C ASN A 69 -12.44 6.10 0.02
N GLU A 70 -13.30 5.19 -0.46
CA GLU A 70 -14.55 4.84 0.21
C GLU A 70 -14.35 3.88 1.40
N HIS A 71 -13.20 3.22 1.48
CA HIS A 71 -12.87 2.19 2.48
C HIS A 71 -12.17 2.75 3.72
N ILE A 72 -11.58 3.93 3.62
CA ILE A 72 -10.80 4.57 4.70
C ILE A 72 -11.35 5.96 5.03
N GLU A 73 -11.16 6.38 6.28
CA GLU A 73 -11.50 7.72 6.76
C GLU A 73 -10.27 8.56 7.04
N LEU A 74 -10.43 9.89 7.01
CA LEU A 74 -9.36 10.80 7.37
C LEU A 74 -8.91 10.54 8.82
N ASP A 75 -7.60 10.61 9.03
CA ASP A 75 -6.97 10.40 10.34
C ASP A 75 -7.15 9.01 10.95
N GLU A 76 -7.75 8.07 10.23
CA GLU A 76 -7.92 6.69 10.66
C GLU A 76 -6.58 5.97 10.79
N LEU A 77 -6.42 5.19 11.86
CA LEU A 77 -5.32 4.21 11.98
C LEU A 77 -5.72 2.93 11.26
N VAL A 78 -4.95 2.57 10.23
CA VAL A 78 -5.19 1.39 9.40
C VAL A 78 -4.00 0.45 9.43
N THR A 79 -4.26 -0.84 9.27
CA THR A 79 -3.20 -1.82 9.06
C THR A 79 -3.10 -2.13 7.56
N VAL A 80 -1.91 -1.98 7.01
CA VAL A 80 -1.62 -2.15 5.59
C VAL A 80 -0.71 -3.35 5.42
N CYS A 81 -1.06 -4.26 4.52
CA CYS A 81 -0.17 -5.31 4.05
C CYS A 81 0.10 -5.07 2.56
N ILE A 82 1.37 -5.04 2.18
CA ILE A 82 1.79 -4.90 0.78
C ILE A 82 2.61 -6.11 0.42
N THR A 83 2.20 -6.79 -0.64
CA THR A 83 2.90 -7.94 -1.19
C THR A 83 3.34 -7.61 -2.61
N LYS A 84 4.63 -7.71 -2.89
CA LYS A 84 5.13 -7.61 -4.26
C LYS A 84 5.00 -8.97 -4.94
N VAL A 85 4.39 -8.98 -6.11
CA VAL A 85 4.22 -10.15 -6.97
C VAL A 85 5.28 -10.07 -8.06
N GLY A 86 6.11 -11.11 -8.16
CA GLY A 86 7.21 -11.22 -9.12
C GLY A 86 7.49 -12.67 -9.46
#